data_AF-A0A924URK4-F1
#
_entry.id   AF-A0A924URK4-F1
#
_cell.length_a   1.000
_cell.length_b   1.000
_cell.length_c   1.000
_cell.angle_alpha   90.00
_cell.angle_beta   90.00
_cell.angle_gamma   90.00
#
_symmetry.space_group_name_H-M   'P 1'
#
loop_
_entity.id
_entity.type
_entity.pdbx_description
1 polymer ?
#
loop_
_entity_poly.entity_id
_entity_poly.type
_entity_poly.pdbx_seq_one_letter_code
_entity_poly.pdbx_strand_id
1 'polypeptide(L)'
;MDMPPRSSRGFQLTIWVTCLIVVSAAVVAWSQRYLSSGSLGLRTVFPLFGLLAFSLMWTHYVSGALQRYLDYPGQVLDKYFTVTSSVVLVLILLHPGLFIVQLWLDGLGLPPASYLSVYTELASRIALVLGTLSLVAFLVFELRRKFKAASWWKYVELINILAMFAIFYHALRLGGVFSIEWYTNLWFGYGILLIISVSYNYLYDRKKRRTA
;
A
#
# COMPACT_ATOMS: atom_id res chain seq x y z
N MET A 1 -24.09 -31.02 -5.72
CA MET A 1 -24.49 -30.22 -6.90
C MET A 1 -23.23 -29.48 -7.31
N ASP A 2 -22.50 -30.04 -8.27
CA ASP A 2 -21.21 -29.50 -8.67
C ASP A 2 -21.44 -28.23 -9.49
N MET A 3 -21.01 -27.10 -8.93
CA MET A 3 -21.04 -25.82 -9.64
C MET A 3 -20.11 -25.92 -10.84
N PRO A 4 -20.52 -25.42 -12.03
CA PRO A 4 -19.65 -25.38 -13.19
C PRO A 4 -18.35 -24.62 -12.87
N PRO A 5 -17.21 -25.00 -13.48
CA PRO A 5 -15.92 -24.38 -13.19
C PRO A 5 -16.01 -22.88 -13.45
N ARG A 6 -15.78 -22.08 -12.40
CA ARG A 6 -15.80 -20.61 -12.49
C ARG A 6 -14.69 -20.14 -13.43
N SER A 7 -15.03 -19.28 -14.40
CA SER A 7 -14.06 -18.71 -15.35
C SER A 7 -12.99 -17.89 -14.63
N SER A 8 -11.77 -18.41 -14.60
CA SER A 8 -10.60 -17.74 -14.03
C SER A 8 -10.27 -16.41 -14.72
N ARG A 9 -10.57 -16.29 -16.03
CA ARG A 9 -10.31 -15.08 -16.81
C ARG A 9 -11.20 -13.91 -16.41
N GLY A 10 -12.50 -14.17 -16.20
CA GLY A 10 -13.44 -13.12 -15.78
C GLY A 10 -13.06 -12.54 -14.42
N PHE A 11 -12.70 -13.40 -13.47
CA PHE A 11 -12.21 -12.97 -12.16
C PHE A 11 -10.92 -12.14 -12.25
N GLN A 12 -9.93 -12.61 -13.01
CA GLN A 12 -8.68 -11.85 -13.21
C GLN A 12 -8.95 -10.46 -13.80
N LEU A 13 -9.84 -10.37 -14.80
CA LEU A 13 -10.22 -9.08 -15.40
C LEU A 13 -10.84 -8.15 -14.36
N THR A 14 -11.75 -8.65 -13.52
CA THR A 14 -12.35 -7.87 -12.42
C THR A 14 -11.30 -7.33 -11.47
N ILE A 15 -10.29 -8.12 -11.11
CA ILE A 15 -9.19 -7.68 -10.25
C ILE A 15 -8.35 -6.59 -10.93
N TRP A 16 -8.00 -6.75 -12.21
CA TRP A 16 -7.26 -5.74 -12.96
C TRP A 16 -8.05 -4.42 -13.11
N VAL A 17 -9.35 -4.50 -13.39
CA VAL A 17 -10.22 -3.33 -13.50
C VAL A 17 -10.36 -2.63 -12.15
N THR A 18 -10.57 -3.37 -11.07
CA THR A 18 -10.59 -2.82 -9.70
C THR A 18 -9.28 -2.08 -9.40
N CYS A 19 -8.15 -2.71 -9.72
CA CYS A 19 -6.82 -2.11 -9.57
C CYS A 19 -6.71 -0.78 -10.34
N LEU A 20 -7.10 -0.78 -11.61
CA LEU A 20 -7.08 0.41 -12.46
C LEU A 20 -7.96 1.53 -11.88
N ILE A 21 -9.16 1.22 -11.38
CA ILE A 21 -10.08 2.21 -10.79
C ILE A 21 -9.45 2.85 -9.55
N VAL A 22 -8.92 2.05 -8.61
CA VAL A 22 -8.31 2.55 -7.36
C VAL A 22 -7.09 3.42 -7.67
N VAL A 23 -6.22 2.96 -8.57
CA VAL A 23 -5.05 3.71 -9.04
C VAL A 23 -5.47 5.03 -9.71
N SER A 24 -6.49 4.99 -10.56
CA SER A 24 -6.98 6.20 -11.25
C SER A 24 -7.56 7.20 -10.26
N ALA A 25 -8.31 6.74 -9.24
CA ALA A 25 -8.82 7.62 -8.19
C ALA A 25 -7.68 8.34 -7.46
N ALA A 26 -6.59 7.64 -7.14
CA ALA A 26 -5.39 8.25 -6.54
C ALA A 26 -4.75 9.32 -7.47
N VAL A 27 -4.62 9.03 -8.77
CA VAL A 27 -4.10 9.99 -9.75
C VAL A 27 -5.01 11.22 -9.87
N VAL A 28 -6.32 11.04 -9.89
CA VAL A 28 -7.30 12.14 -9.96
C VAL A 28 -7.20 13.03 -8.72
N ALA A 29 -7.20 12.45 -7.52
CA ALA A 29 -7.06 13.21 -6.28
C ALA A 29 -5.72 13.97 -6.21
N TRP A 30 -4.63 13.31 -6.60
CA TRP A 30 -3.32 13.95 -6.72
C TRP A 30 -3.37 15.13 -7.71
N SER A 31 -3.95 14.93 -8.88
CA SER A 31 -3.99 15.96 -9.93
C SER A 31 -4.76 17.20 -9.48
N GLN A 32 -5.92 17.01 -8.84
CA GLN A 32 -6.74 18.10 -8.28
C GLN A 32 -5.94 18.90 -7.23
N ARG A 33 -5.15 18.23 -6.40
CA ARG A 33 -4.40 18.88 -5.33
C ARG A 33 -3.15 19.63 -5.80
N TYR A 34 -2.44 19.08 -6.80
CA TYR A 34 -1.07 19.48 -7.11
C TYR A 34 -0.87 20.07 -8.51
N LEU A 35 -1.75 19.82 -9.48
CA LEU A 35 -1.67 20.51 -10.78
C LEU A 35 -2.22 21.93 -10.70
N SER A 36 -3.18 22.17 -9.80
CA SER A 36 -3.73 23.49 -9.54
C SER A 36 -2.70 24.49 -8.98
N SER A 37 -1.58 24.02 -8.43
CA SER A 37 -0.50 24.87 -7.88
C SER A 37 0.53 25.38 -8.91
N GLY A 38 0.36 25.12 -10.21
CA GLY A 38 1.09 25.82 -11.28
C GLY A 38 2.51 25.34 -11.61
N SER A 39 3.18 24.56 -10.76
CA SER A 39 4.50 23.98 -11.09
C SER A 39 4.64 22.51 -10.69
N LEU A 40 5.07 21.68 -11.64
CA LEU A 40 5.49 20.30 -11.38
C LEU A 40 6.95 20.27 -10.88
N GLY A 41 7.18 19.61 -9.75
CA GLY A 41 8.50 19.46 -9.15
C GLY A 41 8.52 18.31 -8.16
N LEU A 42 9.68 17.99 -7.56
CA LEU A 42 9.78 16.80 -6.69
C LEU A 42 8.80 16.87 -5.50
N ARG A 43 8.58 18.06 -4.93
CA ARG A 43 7.59 18.30 -3.86
C ARG A 43 6.16 17.92 -4.24
N THR A 44 5.79 18.11 -5.50
CA THR A 44 4.43 17.83 -5.97
C THR A 44 4.29 16.42 -6.51
N VAL A 45 5.37 15.81 -7.01
CA VAL A 45 5.34 14.46 -7.60
C VAL A 45 5.56 13.36 -6.55
N PHE A 46 6.41 13.55 -5.54
CA PHE A 46 6.69 12.50 -4.54
C PHE A 46 5.43 11.91 -3.87
N PRO A 47 4.36 12.68 -3.56
CA PRO A 47 3.16 12.14 -2.92
C PRO A 47 2.40 11.17 -3.83
N LEU A 48 2.45 11.36 -5.15
CA LEU A 48 1.81 10.47 -6.12
C LEU A 48 2.30 9.04 -5.95
N PHE A 49 3.62 8.85 -5.83
CA PHE A 49 4.21 7.52 -5.65
C PHE A 49 3.71 6.82 -4.37
N GLY A 50 3.52 7.57 -3.28
CA GLY A 50 2.95 7.05 -2.04
C GLY A 50 1.49 6.60 -2.20
N LEU A 51 0.67 7.41 -2.87
CA LEU A 51 -0.73 7.08 -3.14
C LEU A 51 -0.88 5.88 -4.06
N LEU A 52 -0.06 5.79 -5.11
CA LEU A 52 -0.04 4.66 -6.03
C LEU A 52 0.42 3.38 -5.32
N ALA A 53 1.47 3.46 -4.50
CA ALA A 53 1.96 2.32 -3.74
C ALA A 53 0.89 1.78 -2.79
N PHE A 54 0.27 2.65 -2.00
CA PHE A 54 -0.82 2.26 -1.10
C PHE A 54 -1.99 1.64 -1.89
N SER A 55 -2.39 2.26 -3.00
CA SER A 55 -3.49 1.77 -3.85
C SER A 55 -3.26 0.34 -4.32
N LEU A 56 -2.06 0.05 -4.85
CA LEU A 56 -1.70 -1.30 -5.30
C LEU A 56 -1.64 -2.29 -4.13
N MET A 57 -0.97 -1.94 -3.04
CA MET A 57 -0.88 -2.81 -1.87
C MET A 57 -2.26 -3.10 -1.27
N TRP A 58 -3.14 -2.09 -1.20
CA TRP A 58 -4.52 -2.25 -0.74
C TRP A 58 -5.29 -3.23 -1.64
N THR A 59 -5.14 -3.11 -2.96
CA THR A 59 -5.79 -4.04 -3.90
C THR A 59 -5.28 -5.47 -3.73
N HIS A 60 -4.05 -5.70 -3.26
CA HIS A 60 -3.56 -7.05 -2.95
C HIS A 60 -4.35 -7.71 -1.82
N TYR A 61 -4.61 -6.98 -0.74
CA TYR A 61 -5.38 -7.50 0.40
C TYR A 61 -6.81 -7.85 0.01
N VAL A 62 -7.47 -6.94 -0.71
CA VAL A 62 -8.86 -7.12 -1.16
C VAL A 62 -8.96 -8.28 -2.16
N SER A 63 -8.04 -8.34 -3.14
CA SER A 63 -8.05 -9.40 -4.15
C SER A 63 -7.75 -10.77 -3.54
N GLY A 64 -6.83 -10.83 -2.57
CA GLY A 64 -6.54 -12.06 -1.83
C GLY A 64 -7.73 -12.54 -1.00
N ALA A 65 -8.45 -11.63 -0.34
CA ALA A 65 -9.67 -11.96 0.39
C ALA A 65 -10.78 -12.45 -0.57
N LEU A 66 -10.98 -11.76 -1.69
CA LEU A 66 -12.00 -12.12 -2.67
C LEU A 66 -11.71 -13.46 -3.35
N GLN A 67 -10.45 -13.73 -3.70
CA GLN A 67 -10.01 -15.02 -4.26
C GLN A 67 -10.38 -16.18 -3.32
N ARG A 68 -10.10 -16.04 -2.02
CA ARG A 68 -10.42 -17.05 -1.00
C ARG A 68 -11.92 -17.17 -0.75
N TYR A 69 -12.64 -16.05 -0.69
CA TYR A 69 -14.08 -16.02 -0.51
C TYR A 69 -14.83 -16.71 -1.65
N LEU A 70 -14.36 -16.52 -2.88
CA LEU A 70 -14.92 -17.13 -4.08
C LEU A 70 -14.29 -18.50 -4.41
N ASP A 71 -13.43 -19.03 -3.55
CA ASP A 71 -12.77 -20.34 -3.70
C ASP A 71 -12.09 -20.53 -5.08
N TYR A 72 -11.46 -19.47 -5.59
CA TYR A 72 -10.65 -19.59 -6.81
C TYR A 72 -9.30 -20.25 -6.50
N PRO A 73 -8.70 -20.99 -7.44
CA PRO A 73 -7.37 -21.58 -7.27
C PRO A 73 -6.32 -20.54 -6.88
N GLY A 74 -5.41 -20.93 -5.99
CA GLY A 74 -4.38 -20.03 -5.42
C GLY A 74 -3.52 -19.33 -6.48
N GLN A 75 -3.29 -19.97 -7.62
CA GLN A 75 -2.42 -19.49 -8.70
C GLN A 75 -3.09 -18.46 -9.62
N VAL A 76 -4.41 -18.25 -9.50
CA VAL A 76 -5.18 -17.44 -10.46
C VAL A 76 -4.73 -15.98 -10.53
N LEU A 77 -4.13 -15.47 -9.45
CA LEU A 77 -3.65 -14.08 -9.33
C LEU A 77 -2.11 -13.97 -9.32
N ASP A 78 -1.36 -15.03 -9.59
CA ASP A 78 0.11 -15.03 -9.48
C ASP A 78 0.76 -13.96 -10.35
N LYS A 79 0.30 -13.83 -11.61
CA LYS A 79 0.79 -12.79 -12.53
C LYS A 79 0.44 -11.39 -12.04
N TYR A 80 -0.77 -11.19 -11.53
CA TYR A 80 -1.22 -9.92 -10.97
C TYR A 80 -0.32 -9.49 -9.80
N PHE A 81 -0.15 -10.36 -8.80
CA PHE A 81 0.71 -10.08 -7.65
C PHE A 81 2.17 -9.86 -8.07
N THR A 82 2.72 -10.69 -8.94
CA THR A 82 4.12 -10.56 -9.38
C THR A 82 4.40 -9.22 -10.04
N VAL A 83 3.53 -8.80 -10.97
CA VAL A 83 3.69 -7.52 -11.69
C VAL A 83 3.52 -6.35 -10.72
N THR A 84 2.41 -6.34 -9.99
CA THR A 84 2.06 -5.19 -9.14
C THR A 84 2.95 -5.07 -7.90
N SER A 85 3.46 -6.15 -7.31
CA SER A 85 4.47 -6.10 -6.24
C SER A 85 5.79 -5.51 -6.73
N SER A 86 6.21 -5.84 -7.96
CA SER A 86 7.41 -5.24 -8.55
C SER A 86 7.25 -3.74 -8.76
N VAL A 87 6.06 -3.31 -9.19
CA VAL A 87 5.71 -1.88 -9.31
C VAL A 87 5.70 -1.22 -7.91
N VAL A 88 5.04 -1.82 -6.93
CA VAL A 88 5.00 -1.33 -5.53
C VAL A 88 6.41 -1.08 -5.01
N LEU A 89 7.35 -2.01 -5.20
CA LEU A 89 8.73 -1.84 -4.75
C LEU A 89 9.38 -0.56 -5.31
N VAL A 90 9.19 -0.29 -6.60
CA VAL A 90 9.69 0.95 -7.22
C VAL A 90 9.01 2.18 -6.60
N LEU A 91 7.68 2.15 -6.45
CA LEU A 91 6.91 3.26 -5.92
C LEU A 91 7.26 3.59 -4.45
N ILE A 92 7.43 2.59 -3.58
CA ILE A 92 7.78 2.80 -2.17
C ILE A 92 9.21 3.29 -1.98
N LEU A 93 10.11 3.05 -2.95
CA LEU A 93 11.46 3.60 -2.94
C LEU A 93 11.47 5.03 -3.48
N LEU A 94 10.76 5.29 -4.57
CA LEU A 94 10.65 6.63 -5.16
C LEU A 94 9.96 7.63 -4.22
N HIS A 95 8.92 7.22 -3.51
CA HIS A 95 8.14 8.11 -2.64
C HIS A 95 9.01 8.86 -1.60
N PRO A 96 9.67 8.21 -0.64
CA PRO A 96 10.57 8.89 0.28
C PRO A 96 11.87 9.32 -0.39
N GLY A 97 12.36 8.61 -1.41
CA GLY A 97 13.60 8.94 -2.11
C GLY A 97 13.57 10.33 -2.75
N LEU A 98 12.50 10.65 -3.48
CA LEU A 98 12.32 11.96 -4.09
C LEU A 98 12.14 13.07 -3.05
N PHE A 99 11.48 12.76 -1.92
CA PHE A 99 11.35 13.70 -0.81
C PHE A 99 12.72 14.01 -0.19
N ILE A 100 13.56 13.00 0.06
CA ILE A 100 14.91 13.17 0.58
C ILE A 100 15.77 14.01 -0.37
N VAL A 101 15.73 13.71 -1.67
CA VAL A 101 16.47 14.48 -2.68
C VAL A 101 16.03 15.94 -2.67
N GLN A 102 14.72 16.21 -2.59
CA GLN A 102 14.21 17.57 -2.50
C GLN A 102 14.75 18.29 -1.25
N LEU A 103 14.70 17.66 -0.07
CA LEU A 103 15.21 18.27 1.16
C LEU A 103 16.71 18.57 1.09
N TRP A 104 17.46 17.70 0.43
CA TRP A 104 18.88 17.94 0.18
C TRP A 104 19.10 19.14 -0.76
N LEU A 105 18.33 19.23 -1.85
CA LEU A 105 18.36 20.38 -2.77
C LEU A 105 17.94 21.69 -2.10
N ASP A 106 17.07 21.61 -1.09
CA ASP A 106 16.66 22.77 -0.26
C ASP A 106 17.74 23.20 0.75
N GLY A 107 18.88 22.50 0.83
CA GLY A 107 19.95 22.78 1.78
C GLY A 107 19.68 22.27 3.20
N LEU A 108 18.65 21.44 3.42
CA LEU A 108 18.29 20.90 4.73
C LEU A 108 19.11 19.66 5.12
N GLY A 109 19.84 19.08 4.17
CA GLY A 109 20.67 17.89 4.38
C GLY A 109 19.87 16.58 4.38
N LEU A 110 20.47 15.53 4.94
CA LEU A 110 19.90 14.17 4.97
C LEU A 110 19.10 13.90 6.26
N PRO A 111 18.13 12.96 6.23
CA PRO A 111 17.46 12.48 7.43
C PRO A 111 18.44 11.87 8.44
N PRO A 112 18.12 11.87 9.75
CA PRO A 112 16.85 12.30 10.33
C PRO A 112 16.72 13.82 10.55
N ALA A 113 17.82 14.57 10.48
CA ALA A 113 17.82 16.00 10.80
C ALA A 113 16.86 16.81 9.91
N SER A 114 16.93 16.60 8.58
CA SER A 114 16.08 17.30 7.62
C SER A 114 14.59 16.98 7.75
N TYR A 115 14.24 15.81 8.26
CA TYR A 115 12.86 15.46 8.52
C TYR A 115 12.29 16.16 9.75
N LEU A 116 13.08 16.22 10.83
CA LEU A 116 12.66 16.83 12.09
C LEU A 116 12.55 18.35 12.01
N SER A 117 13.24 18.98 11.05
CA SER A 117 13.13 20.40 10.75
C SER A 117 11.87 20.75 9.96
N VAL A 118 11.40 19.87 9.07
CA VAL A 118 10.19 20.09 8.26
C VAL A 118 8.91 19.72 9.02
N TYR A 119 8.95 18.62 9.78
CA TYR A 119 7.81 18.17 10.58
C TYR A 119 8.03 18.50 12.05
N THR A 120 7.50 19.63 12.50
CA THR A 120 7.65 20.12 13.87
C THR A 120 6.63 19.49 14.83
N GLU A 121 5.41 19.27 14.37
CA GLU A 121 4.32 18.69 15.15
C GLU A 121 4.59 17.23 15.54
N LEU A 122 4.34 16.88 16.82
CA LEU A 122 4.59 15.54 17.35
C LEU A 122 3.87 14.45 16.55
N ALA A 123 2.61 14.68 16.19
CA ALA A 123 1.84 13.70 15.43
C ALA A 123 2.40 13.48 14.02
N SER A 124 2.92 14.51 13.38
CA SER A 124 3.57 14.40 12.07
C SER A 124 4.89 13.63 12.15
N ARG A 125 5.66 13.85 13.23
CA ARG A 125 6.87 13.06 13.52
C ARG A 125 6.56 11.59 13.76
N ILE A 126 5.50 11.28 14.52
CA ILE A 126 5.04 9.90 14.71
C ILE A 126 4.66 9.27 13.37
N ALA A 127 3.85 9.96 12.56
CA ALA A 127 3.46 9.50 11.24
C ALA A 127 4.67 9.22 10.34
N LEU A 128 5.67 10.10 10.34
CA LEU A 128 6.91 9.93 9.60
C LEU A 128 7.72 8.70 10.04
N VAL A 129 7.87 8.49 11.36
CA VAL A 129 8.56 7.32 11.92
C VAL A 129 7.82 6.04 11.53
N LEU A 130 6.49 6.04 11.64
CA LEU A 130 5.65 4.92 11.21
C LEU A 130 5.82 4.61 9.72
N GLY A 131 5.88 5.62 8.86
CA GLY A 131 6.16 5.45 7.43
C GLY A 131 7.55 4.83 7.18
N THR A 132 8.57 5.31 7.89
CA THR A 132 9.95 4.79 7.79
C THR A 132 10.05 3.34 8.24
N LEU A 133 9.44 2.98 9.38
CA LEU A 133 9.39 1.60 9.87
C LEU A 133 8.61 0.69 8.91
N SER A 134 7.54 1.20 8.30
CA SER A 134 6.77 0.46 7.30
C SER A 134 7.58 0.17 6.05
N LEU A 135 8.36 1.13 5.55
CA LEU A 135 9.27 0.90 4.43
C LEU A 135 10.24 -0.26 4.73
N VAL A 136 10.86 -0.26 5.91
CA VAL A 136 11.76 -1.35 6.33
C VAL A 136 11.01 -2.68 6.37
N ALA A 137 9.80 -2.71 6.94
CA ALA A 137 8.97 -3.92 6.98
C ALA A 137 8.66 -4.49 5.59
N PHE A 138 8.30 -3.64 4.62
CA PHE A 138 8.03 -4.06 3.24
C PHE A 138 9.30 -4.54 2.52
N LEU A 139 10.44 -3.87 2.73
CA LEU A 139 11.72 -4.29 2.14
C LEU A 139 12.19 -5.65 2.70
N VAL A 140 12.01 -5.89 4.00
CA VAL A 140 12.30 -7.20 4.60
C VAL A 140 11.39 -8.28 4.02
N PHE A 141 10.12 -7.97 3.73
CA PHE A 141 9.20 -8.93 3.12
C PHE A 141 9.63 -9.37 1.72
N GLU A 142 10.23 -8.48 0.93
CA GLU A 142 10.78 -8.82 -0.40
C GLU A 142 11.86 -9.91 -0.36
N LEU A 143 12.59 -10.02 0.76
CA LEU A 143 13.61 -11.07 0.97
C LEU A 143 13.00 -12.46 1.16
N ARG A 144 11.69 -12.58 1.37
CA ARG A 144 11.00 -13.86 1.55
C ARG A 144 11.25 -14.83 0.40
N ARG A 145 11.34 -14.32 -0.84
CA ARG A 145 11.62 -15.15 -2.01
C ARG A 145 12.93 -15.93 -1.89
N LYS A 146 13.93 -15.37 -1.21
CA LYS A 146 15.27 -15.96 -1.03
C LYS A 146 15.38 -16.83 0.22
N PHE A 147 14.66 -16.52 1.30
CA PHE A 147 14.83 -17.20 2.60
C PHE A 147 13.58 -17.94 3.10
N LYS A 148 12.78 -18.53 2.20
CA LYS A 148 11.44 -19.11 2.48
C LYS A 148 11.38 -20.11 3.66
N ALA A 149 12.48 -20.78 3.99
CA ALA A 149 12.52 -21.82 5.03
C ALA A 149 12.54 -21.28 6.48
N ALA A 150 12.70 -19.97 6.68
CA ALA A 150 12.91 -19.43 8.01
C ALA A 150 11.62 -19.34 8.86
N SER A 151 11.66 -19.81 10.11
CA SER A 151 10.48 -19.88 10.99
C SER A 151 9.94 -18.52 11.46
N TRP A 152 10.74 -17.46 11.31
CA TRP A 152 10.39 -16.10 11.74
C TRP A 152 9.48 -15.35 10.73
N TRP A 153 9.20 -15.92 9.55
CA TRP A 153 8.32 -15.27 8.55
C TRP A 153 6.92 -14.96 9.05
N LYS A 154 6.38 -15.75 9.99
CA LYS A 154 5.09 -15.47 10.63
C LYS A 154 5.07 -14.10 11.34
N TYR A 155 6.20 -13.67 11.90
CA TYR A 155 6.31 -12.36 12.53
C TYR A 155 6.44 -11.25 11.51
N VAL A 156 7.18 -11.48 10.41
CA VAL A 156 7.30 -10.51 9.33
C VAL A 156 5.97 -10.28 8.63
N GLU A 157 5.18 -11.33 8.40
CA GLU A 157 3.82 -11.25 7.88
C GLU A 157 2.94 -10.36 8.77
N LEU A 158 2.98 -10.57 10.09
CA LEU A 158 2.26 -9.72 11.03
C LEU A 158 2.76 -8.27 11.00
N ILE A 159 4.08 -8.06 10.99
CA ILE A 159 4.67 -6.72 10.89
C ILE A 159 4.26 -6.03 9.58
N ASN A 160 4.14 -6.75 8.47
CA ASN A 160 3.69 -6.19 7.20
C ASN A 160 2.21 -5.78 7.23
N ILE A 161 1.37 -6.55 7.93
CA ILE A 161 -0.03 -6.15 8.17
C ILE A 161 -0.07 -4.87 9.02
N LEU A 162 0.72 -4.78 10.09
CA LEU A 162 0.83 -3.58 10.92
C LEU A 162 1.39 -2.39 10.11
N ALA A 163 2.36 -2.62 9.23
CA ALA A 163 2.92 -1.62 8.33
C ALA A 163 1.85 -1.06 7.38
N MET A 164 0.92 -1.87 6.89
CA MET A 164 -0.20 -1.38 6.09
C MET A 164 -1.10 -0.39 6.84
N PHE A 165 -1.42 -0.68 8.11
CA PHE A 165 -2.17 0.26 8.95
C PHE A 165 -1.35 1.50 9.30
N ALA A 166 -0.05 1.34 9.52
CA ALA A 166 0.86 2.44 9.79
C ALA A 166 0.98 3.40 8.59
N ILE A 167 1.08 2.90 7.35
CA ILE A 167 1.09 3.77 6.16
C ILE A 167 -0.29 4.40 5.88
N PHE A 168 -1.38 3.74 6.25
CA PHE A 168 -2.71 4.33 6.20
C PHE A 168 -2.81 5.57 7.09
N TYR A 169 -2.35 5.45 8.34
CA TYR A 169 -2.26 6.58 9.28
C TYR A 169 -1.25 7.64 8.81
N HIS A 170 -0.08 7.21 8.32
CA HIS A 170 0.96 8.10 7.78
C HIS A 170 0.38 9.02 6.69
N ALA A 171 -0.33 8.44 5.73
CA ALA A 171 -0.99 9.18 4.67
C ALA A 171 -2.01 10.17 5.25
N LEU A 172 -2.90 9.75 6.15
CA LEU A 172 -3.90 10.64 6.77
C LEU A 172 -3.29 11.85 7.47
N ARG A 173 -2.09 11.73 8.05
CA ARG A 173 -1.44 12.83 8.77
C ARG A 173 -0.58 13.72 7.90
N LEU A 174 0.09 13.17 6.89
CA LEU A 174 1.08 13.91 6.09
C LEU A 174 0.63 14.20 4.65
N GLY A 175 -0.44 13.55 4.19
CA GLY A 175 -0.93 13.63 2.82
C GLY A 175 -1.71 14.91 2.55
N GLY A 176 -1.21 15.76 1.64
CA GLY A 176 -1.91 16.98 1.25
C GLY A 176 -3.23 16.75 0.50
N VAL A 177 -3.46 15.55 -0.05
CA VAL A 177 -4.69 15.19 -0.77
C VAL A 177 -5.91 15.02 0.13
N PHE A 178 -5.73 14.87 1.44
CA PHE A 178 -6.85 14.70 2.39
C PHE A 178 -7.63 15.99 2.68
N SER A 179 -7.24 17.11 2.07
CA SER A 179 -8.09 18.30 1.99
C SER A 179 -9.25 18.14 1.00
N ILE A 180 -9.24 17.09 0.16
CA ILE A 180 -10.28 16.80 -0.83
C ILE A 180 -11.30 15.83 -0.22
N GLU A 181 -12.52 16.32 0.03
CA GLU A 181 -13.55 15.59 0.79
C GLU A 181 -13.89 14.21 0.20
N TRP A 182 -14.14 14.12 -1.11
CA TRP A 182 -14.51 12.85 -1.74
C TRP A 182 -13.41 11.80 -1.61
N TYR A 183 -12.14 12.21 -1.70
CA TYR A 183 -11.01 11.30 -1.59
C TYR A 183 -10.76 10.89 -0.15
N THR A 184 -10.98 11.79 0.81
CA THR A 184 -10.95 11.48 2.24
C THR A 184 -12.02 10.45 2.61
N ASN A 185 -13.25 10.60 2.12
CA ASN A 185 -14.31 9.61 2.32
C ASN A 185 -13.97 8.26 1.70
N LEU A 186 -13.45 8.26 0.47
CA LEU A 186 -12.98 7.05 -0.21
C LEU A 186 -11.86 6.36 0.57
N TRP A 187 -10.94 7.13 1.15
CA TRP A 187 -9.84 6.62 1.96
C TRP A 187 -10.33 5.93 3.24
N PHE A 188 -11.33 6.48 3.93
CA PHE A 188 -11.96 5.77 5.05
C PHE A 188 -12.64 4.47 4.59
N GLY A 189 -13.28 4.48 3.42
CA GLY A 189 -13.78 3.25 2.77
C GLY A 189 -12.68 2.21 2.54
N TYR A 190 -11.51 2.64 2.06
CA TYR A 190 -10.34 1.77 1.94
C TYR A 190 -9.89 1.22 3.29
N GLY A 191 -9.86 2.04 4.34
CA GLY A 191 -9.52 1.60 5.70
C GLY A 191 -10.46 0.48 6.20
N ILE A 192 -11.77 0.66 6.04
CA ILE A 192 -12.77 -0.33 6.46
C ILE A 192 -12.60 -1.65 5.69
N LEU A 193 -12.50 -1.57 4.36
CA LEU A 193 -12.32 -2.75 3.52
C LEU A 193 -10.98 -3.45 3.76
N LEU A 194 -9.93 -2.71 4.10
CA LEU A 194 -8.64 -3.28 4.50
C LEU A 194 -8.79 -4.10 5.79
N ILE A 195 -9.46 -3.55 6.82
CA ILE A 195 -9.73 -4.26 8.08
C ILE A 195 -10.53 -5.55 7.81
N ILE A 196 -11.58 -5.47 7.00
CA ILE A 196 -12.41 -6.63 6.63
C ILE A 196 -11.55 -7.69 5.92
N SER A 197 -10.77 -7.27 4.91
CA SER A 197 -9.95 -8.18 4.09
C SER A 197 -8.86 -8.86 4.91
N VAL A 198 -8.15 -8.11 5.76
CA VAL A 198 -7.12 -8.65 6.67
C VAL A 198 -7.75 -9.63 7.65
N SER A 199 -8.86 -9.25 8.29
CA SER A 199 -9.55 -10.10 9.28
C SER A 199 -10.04 -11.39 8.65
N TYR A 200 -10.67 -11.31 7.48
CA TYR A 200 -11.13 -12.48 6.73
C TYR A 200 -9.97 -13.42 6.38
N ASN A 201 -8.88 -12.87 5.83
CA ASN A 201 -7.70 -13.65 5.48
C ASN A 201 -7.08 -14.34 6.69
N TYR A 202 -6.95 -13.63 7.81
CA TYR A 202 -6.43 -14.19 9.06
C TYR A 202 -7.28 -15.33 9.60
N LEU A 203 -8.61 -15.14 9.62
CA LEU A 203 -9.55 -16.17 10.09
C LEU A 203 -9.55 -17.40 9.19
N TYR A 204 -9.48 -17.19 7.87
CA TYR A 204 -9.39 -18.27 6.89
C TYR A 204 -8.13 -19.12 7.11
N ASP A 205 -6.96 -18.46 7.23
CA ASP A 205 -5.69 -19.15 7.44
C ASP A 205 -5.65 -19.89 8.79
N ARG A 206 -6.23 -19.30 9.83
CA ARG A 206 -6.39 -19.96 11.14
C ARG A 206 -7.28 -21.18 11.07
N LYS A 207 -8.40 -21.14 10.34
CA LYS A 207 -9.30 -22.30 10.17
C LYS A 207 -8.57 -23.43 9.45
N LYS A 208 -7.90 -23.12 8.33
CA LYS A 208 -7.18 -24.10 7.51
C LYS A 208 -6.07 -24.82 8.29
N ARG A 209 -5.34 -24.12 9.17
CA ARG A 209 -4.31 -24.70 10.05
C ARG A 209 -4.86 -25.62 11.15
N ARG A 210 -6.15 -25.49 11.53
CA ARG A 210 -6.78 -26.37 12.54
C ARG A 210 -7.32 -27.66 11.94
N THR A 211 -7.57 -27.67 10.63
CA THR A 211 -8.15 -28.79 9.89
C THR A 211 -7.12 -29.58 9.09
N ALA A 212 -5.87 -29.11 9.03
CA ALA A 212 -4.73 -29.78 8.41
C ALA A 212 -3.88 -30.44 9.50
#